data_AF-A0A553PE50-F1
#
_entry.id   AF-A0A553PE50-F1
#
_cell.length_a   1.000
_cell.length_b   1.000
_cell.length_c   1.000
_cell.angle_alpha   90.00
_cell.angle_beta   90.00
_cell.angle_gamma   90.00
#
_symmetry.space_group_name_H-M   'P 1'
#
loop_
_entity.id
_entity.type
_entity.pdbx_description
1 polymer ?
#
loop_
_entity_poly.entity_id
_entity_poly.type
_entity_poly.pdbx_seq_one_letter_code
_entity_poly.pdbx_strand_id
1 'polypeptide(L)'
;MNFLRGVMGGQPTGPQPTGAETIQKLCDRVASSTLLEDRRDAVRALKSLSKKYRLEVGTMAMDHLVQILQTDRSDTEILGYALDTLYNVVCNEEEEEQGKLNM
;
A
#
# COMPACT_ATOMS: atom_id res chain seq x y z
N MET A 1 25.42 36.75 2.19
CA MET A 1 24.85 36.23 0.92
C MET A 1 24.24 34.86 1.16
N ASN A 2 22.91 34.77 1.18
CA ASN A 2 22.16 33.75 0.46
C ASN A 2 20.76 34.34 0.23
N PHE A 3 20.72 35.16 -0.82
CA PHE A 3 19.52 35.72 -1.41
C PHE A 3 18.84 34.59 -2.18
N LEU A 4 17.62 34.23 -1.77
CA LEU A 4 16.51 33.64 -2.54
C LEU A 4 15.51 33.04 -1.54
N ARG A 5 15.01 33.95 -0.69
CA ARG A 5 13.79 33.79 0.09
C ARG A 5 12.66 34.35 -0.77
N GLY A 6 11.75 33.49 -1.20
CA GLY A 6 10.44 33.88 -1.72
C GLY A 6 10.34 33.88 -3.24
N VAL A 7 9.63 32.89 -3.77
CA VAL A 7 8.49 33.10 -4.69
C VAL A 7 7.66 31.81 -4.65
N MET A 8 6.34 32.00 -4.53
CA MET A 8 5.26 31.01 -4.64
C MET A 8 4.85 30.19 -3.39
N GLY A 9 4.04 30.84 -2.56
CA GLY A 9 2.75 30.28 -2.12
C GLY A 9 2.82 29.03 -1.25
N GLY A 10 3.24 29.19 0.01
CA GLY A 10 2.91 28.22 1.05
C GLY A 10 1.39 28.15 1.22
N GLN A 11 0.75 27.20 0.55
CA GLN A 11 -0.53 26.68 1.05
C GLN A 11 -0.28 26.23 2.49
N PRO A 12 -1.22 26.45 3.43
CA PRO A 12 -1.15 25.76 4.71
C PRO A 12 -1.01 24.29 4.37
N THR A 13 0.10 23.66 4.77
CA THR A 13 0.24 22.21 4.71
C THR A 13 -0.86 21.70 5.61
N GLY A 14 -2.00 21.33 5.00
CA GLY A 14 -3.12 20.73 5.72
C GLY A 14 -2.62 19.49 6.48
N PRO A 15 -3.43 18.97 7.42
CA PRO A 15 -3.07 17.77 8.16
C PRO A 15 -2.53 16.71 7.18
N GLN A 16 -1.31 16.21 7.41
CA GLN A 16 -0.81 15.10 6.60
C GLN A 16 -1.76 13.92 6.79
N PRO A 17 -2.20 13.26 5.71
CA PRO A 17 -3.06 12.11 5.83
C PRO A 17 -2.34 11.02 6.62
N THR A 18 -3.08 10.41 7.54
CA THR A 18 -2.59 9.27 8.33
C THR A 18 -2.36 8.05 7.43
N GLY A 19 -1.62 7.05 7.95
CA GLY A 19 -1.43 5.78 7.25
C GLY A 19 -2.77 5.13 6.90
N ALA A 20 -3.71 5.10 7.86
CA ALA A 20 -5.05 4.54 7.67
C ALA A 20 -5.86 5.29 6.59
N GLU A 21 -5.88 6.62 6.60
CA GLU A 21 -6.60 7.40 5.57
C GLU A 21 -6.00 7.19 4.17
N THR A 22 -4.68 7.04 4.10
CA THR A 22 -4.00 6.75 2.83
C THR A 22 -4.39 5.36 2.33
N ILE A 23 -4.40 4.35 3.21
CA ILE A 23 -4.80 2.98 2.88
C ILE A 23 -6.26 2.94 2.42
N GLN A 24 -7.17 3.64 3.09
CA GLN A 24 -8.58 3.72 2.69
C GLN A 24 -8.72 4.24 1.25
N LYS A 25 -8.05 5.36 0.92
CA LYS A 25 -8.10 5.93 -0.43
C LYS A 25 -7.56 4.97 -1.50
N LEU A 26 -6.54 4.19 -1.16
CA LEU A 26 -6.02 3.17 -2.06
C LEU A 26 -7.04 2.04 -2.24
N CYS A 27 -7.68 1.57 -1.18
CA CYS A 27 -8.75 0.56 -1.25
C CYS A 27 -9.92 1.03 -2.12
N ASP A 28 -10.37 2.27 -1.92
CA ASP A 28 -11.42 2.89 -2.73
C ASP A 28 -11.03 2.94 -4.21
N ARG A 29 -9.75 3.23 -4.52
CA ARG A 29 -9.23 3.23 -5.90
C ARG A 29 -9.19 1.83 -6.50
N VAL A 30 -8.75 0.82 -5.75
CA VAL A 30 -8.77 -0.59 -6.17
C VAL A 30 -10.21 -1.04 -6.49
N ALA A 31 -11.18 -0.63 -5.67
CA ALA A 31 -12.57 -1.02 -5.82
C ALA A 31 -13.30 -0.27 -6.95
N SER A 32 -13.00 1.02 -7.17
CA SER A 32 -13.76 1.88 -8.07
C SER A 32 -13.14 2.08 -9.46
N SER A 33 -11.83 1.88 -9.63
CA SER A 33 -11.20 2.18 -10.91
C SER A 33 -11.48 1.12 -11.97
N THR A 34 -11.94 1.59 -13.13
CA THR A 34 -12.13 0.77 -14.33
C THR A 34 -10.83 0.54 -15.09
N LEU A 35 -9.84 1.41 -14.94
CA LEU A 35 -8.53 1.28 -15.58
C LEU A 35 -7.64 0.30 -14.80
N LEU A 36 -7.07 -0.68 -15.51
CA LEU A 36 -6.18 -1.68 -14.92
C LEU A 36 -4.92 -1.04 -14.31
N GLU A 37 -4.35 -0.04 -14.99
CA GLU A 37 -3.15 0.68 -14.54
C GLU A 37 -3.37 1.36 -13.18
N ASP A 38 -4.52 2.00 -12.99
CA ASP A 38 -4.88 2.64 -11.72
C ASP A 38 -4.99 1.64 -10.57
N ARG A 39 -5.64 0.49 -10.83
CA ARG A 39 -5.73 -0.59 -9.83
C ARG A 39 -4.34 -1.12 -9.51
N ARG A 40 -3.52 -1.35 -10.54
CA ARG A 40 -2.15 -1.87 -10.38
C ARG A 40 -1.29 -0.93 -9.53
N ASP A 41 -1.33 0.36 -9.80
CA ASP A 41 -0.61 1.37 -9.01
C ASP A 41 -1.09 1.45 -7.56
N ALA A 42 -2.41 1.33 -7.35
CA ALA A 42 -2.96 1.29 -6.01
C ALA A 42 -2.50 0.05 -5.22
N VAL A 43 -2.52 -1.13 -5.84
CA VAL A 43 -2.02 -2.37 -5.21
C VAL A 43 -0.51 -2.31 -4.96
N ARG A 44 0.27 -1.72 -5.87
CA ARG A 44 1.71 -1.47 -5.68
C ARG A 44 1.97 -0.59 -4.46
N ALA A 45 1.15 0.44 -4.26
CA ALA A 45 1.24 1.30 -3.07
C ALA A 45 0.82 0.55 -1.79
N LEU A 46 -0.22 -0.30 -1.85
CA LEU A 46 -0.61 -1.15 -0.71
C LEU A 46 0.52 -2.11 -0.31
N LYS A 47 1.21 -2.72 -1.29
CA LYS A 47 2.40 -3.56 -1.04
C LYS A 47 3.49 -2.84 -0.27
N SER A 48 3.79 -1.57 -0.59
CA SER A 48 4.85 -0.83 0.10
C SER A 48 4.45 -0.46 1.53
N LEU A 49 3.16 -0.20 1.77
CA LEU A 49 2.62 0.14 3.08
C LEU A 49 2.43 -1.08 3.98
N SER A 50 2.21 -2.27 3.43
CA SER A 50 1.88 -3.48 4.20
C SER A 50 2.97 -3.93 5.18
N LYS A 51 4.24 -3.55 4.95
CA LYS A 51 5.34 -3.83 5.89
C LYS A 51 5.27 -2.97 7.16
N LYS A 52 4.77 -1.73 7.05
CA LYS A 52 4.72 -0.76 8.16
C LYS A 52 3.35 -0.70 8.83
N TYR A 53 2.28 -0.80 8.04
CA TYR A 53 0.90 -0.64 8.47
C TYR A 53 0.14 -1.95 8.26
N ARG A 54 0.73 -3.05 8.76
CA ARG A 54 0.27 -4.40 8.50
C ARG A 54 -1.17 -4.63 8.96
N LEU A 55 -1.51 -4.13 10.14
CA LEU A 55 -2.84 -4.28 10.74
C LEU A 55 -3.89 -3.54 9.91
N GLU A 56 -3.61 -2.30 9.51
CA GLU A 56 -4.52 -1.48 8.71
C GLU A 56 -4.70 -2.08 7.30
N VAL A 57 -3.62 -2.47 6.63
CA VAL A 57 -3.72 -3.15 5.32
C VAL A 57 -4.47 -4.47 5.45
N GLY A 58 -4.21 -5.26 6.49
CA GLY A 58 -4.89 -6.54 6.72
C GLY A 58 -6.38 -6.41 7.03
N THR A 59 -6.80 -5.33 7.70
CA THR A 59 -8.21 -5.11 8.06
C THR A 59 -9.01 -4.43 6.95
N MET A 60 -8.37 -3.56 6.15
CA MET A 60 -9.06 -2.71 5.18
C MET A 60 -8.92 -3.22 3.74
N ALA A 61 -7.78 -3.82 3.38
CA ALA A 61 -7.47 -4.18 1.99
C ALA A 61 -7.67 -5.66 1.65
N MET A 62 -7.84 -6.54 2.65
CA MET A 62 -7.86 -8.00 2.44
C MET A 62 -8.87 -8.44 1.39
N ASP A 63 -10.13 -8.03 1.53
CA ASP A 63 -11.20 -8.40 0.60
C ASP A 63 -10.92 -7.89 -0.83
N HIS A 64 -10.37 -6.68 -0.94
CA HIS A 64 -10.00 -6.10 -2.23
C HIS A 64 -8.84 -6.86 -2.89
N LEU A 65 -7.83 -7.27 -2.13
CA LEU A 65 -6.70 -8.05 -2.64
C LEU A 65 -7.18 -9.43 -3.13
N VAL A 66 -8.05 -10.11 -2.38
CA VAL A 66 -8.65 -11.37 -2.80
C VAL A 66 -9.50 -11.19 -4.07
N GLN A 67 -10.25 -10.10 -4.18
CA GLN A 67 -11.02 -9.79 -5.39
C GLN A 67 -10.11 -9.60 -6.60
N ILE A 68 -8.99 -8.88 -6.47
CA ILE A 68 -8.01 -8.70 -7.55
C ILE A 68 -7.48 -10.04 -8.08
N LEU A 69 -7.20 -11.00 -7.19
CA LEU A 69 -6.76 -12.34 -7.60
C LEU A 69 -7.80 -13.08 -8.47
N GLN A 70 -9.07 -12.75 -8.31
CA GLN A 70 -10.17 -13.35 -9.07
C GLN A 70 -10.45 -12.60 -10.38
N THR A 71 -10.46 -11.26 -10.33
CA THR A 71 -10.91 -10.41 -11.45
C THR A 71 -9.81 -10.07 -12.44
N ASP A 72 -8.58 -9.86 -11.96
CA ASP A 72 -7.44 -9.41 -12.79
C ASP A 72 -6.45 -10.53 -13.13
N ARG A 73 -6.94 -11.77 -13.15
CA ARG A 73 -6.17 -13.01 -13.31
C ARG A 73 -5.25 -13.11 -14.55
N SER A 74 -5.46 -12.29 -15.57
CA SER A 74 -4.61 -12.25 -16.76
C SER A 74 -3.40 -11.33 -16.62
N ASP A 75 -3.38 -10.48 -15.60
CA ASP A 75 -2.32 -9.49 -15.37
C ASP A 75 -1.36 -9.98 -14.29
N THR A 76 -0.23 -10.54 -14.69
CA THR A 76 0.72 -11.14 -13.76
C THR A 76 1.34 -10.11 -12.80
N GLU A 77 1.42 -8.85 -13.20
CA GLU A 77 2.02 -7.79 -12.40
C GLU A 77 1.15 -7.43 -11.19
N ILE A 78 -0.15 -7.14 -11.39
CA ILE A 78 -1.06 -6.86 -10.28
C ILE A 78 -1.28 -8.08 -9.39
N LEU A 79 -1.30 -9.29 -9.96
CA LEU A 79 -1.35 -10.53 -9.17
C LEU A 79 -0.12 -10.67 -8.27
N GLY A 80 1.07 -10.39 -8.81
CA GLY A 80 2.31 -10.40 -8.03
C GLY A 80 2.26 -9.40 -6.88
N TYR A 81 1.83 -8.17 -7.12
CA TYR A 81 1.67 -7.18 -6.05
C TYR A 81 0.63 -7.59 -5.00
N ALA A 82 -0.50 -8.18 -5.41
CA ALA A 82 -1.52 -8.64 -4.49
C ALA A 82 -1.01 -9.77 -3.60
N LEU A 83 -0.35 -10.78 -4.18
CA LEU A 83 0.23 -11.90 -3.45
C LEU A 83 1.35 -11.45 -2.50
N ASP A 84 2.24 -10.56 -2.94
CA ASP A 84 3.29 -10.00 -2.07
C ASP A 84 2.70 -9.21 -0.89
N THR A 85 1.60 -8.48 -1.13
CA THR A 85 0.91 -7.75 -0.07
C THR A 85 0.28 -8.72 0.94
N LEU A 86 -0.41 -9.76 0.46
CA LEU A 86 -0.98 -10.80 1.32
C LEU A 86 0.10 -11.53 2.12
N TYR A 87 1.25 -11.82 1.49
CA TYR A 87 2.41 -12.39 2.17
C TYR A 87 2.86 -11.49 3.32
N ASN A 88 3.09 -10.20 3.06
CA ASN A 88 3.49 -9.24 4.11
C ASN A 88 2.45 -9.13 5.24
N VAL A 89 1.17 -9.33 4.94
CA VAL A 89 0.08 -9.29 5.93
C VAL A 89 -0.03 -10.57 6.74
N VAL A 90 0.26 -11.73 6.17
CA VAL A 90 0.06 -13.03 6.83
C VAL A 90 1.35 -13.52 7.51
N CYS A 91 2.50 -13.31 6.90
CA CYS A 91 3.79 -13.78 7.42
C CYS A 91 4.39 -12.79 8.43
N ASN A 92 4.92 -13.34 9.52
CA ASN A 92 5.53 -12.59 10.61
C ASN A 92 7.07 -12.60 10.44
N GLU A 93 7.64 -11.62 9.72
CA GLU A 93 9.10 -11.54 9.50
C GLU A 93 9.89 -11.44 10.84
N GLU A 94 9.28 -10.90 11.91
CA GLU A 94 9.89 -10.83 13.25
C GLU A 94 10.17 -12.21 13.89
N GLU A 95 9.41 -13.25 13.55
CA GLU A 95 9.65 -14.62 14.04
C GLU A 95 10.82 -15.30 13.32
N GLU A 96 11.06 -14.96 12.05
CA GLU A 96 12.12 -15.57 11.24
C GLU A 96 13.53 -15.05 11.60
N GLU A 97 13.67 -13.78 11.98
CA GLU A 97 14.96 -13.23 12.46
C GLU A 97 15.29 -13.68 13.89
N GLN A 98 14.31 -13.76 14.78
CA GLN A 98 14.51 -14.29 16.14
C GLN A 98 14.87 -15.79 16.13
N GLY A 99 14.30 -16.58 15.20
CA GLY A 99 14.68 -17.98 15.01
C GLY A 99 16.12 -18.18 14.52
N LYS A 100 16.67 -17.22 13.76
CA LYS A 100 18.06 -17.24 13.25
C LYS A 100 19.10 -16.75 14.26
N LEU A 101 18.71 -15.86 15.19
CA LEU A 101 19.56 -15.40 16.29
C LEU A 101 19.64 -16.41 17.44
N ASN A 102 18.68 -17.34 17.52
CA ASN A 102 18.59 -18.38 18.55
C ASN A 102 19.15 -19.74 18.09
N MET A 103 19.85 -19.79 16.95
CA MET A 103 20.53 -20.98 16.40
C MET A 103 22.02 -20.71 16.26
#